data_AF-F7XA27-F1
#
_entry.id   AF-F7XA27-F1
#
_cell.length_a   1.000
_cell.length_b   1.000
_cell.length_c   1.000
_cell.angle_alpha   90.00
_cell.angle_beta   90.00
_cell.angle_gamma   90.00
#
_symmetry.space_group_name_H-M   'P 1'
#
loop_
_entity.id
_entity.type
_entity.pdbx_description
1 polymer ?
#
loop_
_entity_poly.entity_id
_entity_poly.type
_entity_poly.pdbx_seq_one_letter_code
_entity_poly.pdbx_strand_id
1 'polypeptide(L)' 'MNTKLADLKLKPWLLAELNQLGYEVVGDMQHLPTAELLRIPGMGGHDWRKIAKALGREPFPDLKKR' A
#
# COMPACT_ATOMS: atom_id res chain seq x y z
N MET A 1 10.48 8.47 -2.33
CA MET A 1 9.27 8.89 -3.08
C MET A 1 8.38 9.67 -2.13
N ASN A 2 7.91 10.86 -2.53
CA ASN A 2 7.14 11.76 -1.66
C ASN A 2 5.63 11.78 -1.97
N THR A 3 5.14 10.75 -2.66
CA THR A 3 3.71 10.62 -2.97
C THR A 3 2.94 10.38 -1.68
N LYS A 4 1.96 11.23 -1.37
CA LYS A 4 1.13 11.06 -0.18
C LYS A 4 0.16 9.90 -0.39
N LEU A 5 -0.11 9.14 0.67
CA LEU A 5 -1.09 8.04 0.62
C LEU A 5 -2.50 8.55 0.30
N ALA A 6 -2.81 9.79 0.69
CA ALA A 6 -4.06 10.48 0.36
C ALA A 6 -4.28 10.65 -1.15
N ASP A 7 -3.21 10.80 -1.94
CA ASP A 7 -3.29 11.00 -3.39
C ASP A 7 -3.65 9.70 -4.14
N LEU A 8 -3.47 8.53 -3.50
CA LEU A 8 -3.71 7.22 -4.10
C LEU A 8 -5.20 6.82 -4.14
N LYS A 9 -6.12 7.68 -3.66
CA LYS A 9 -7.56 7.40 -3.59
C LYS A 9 -7.83 6.01 -2.97
N LEU A 10 -7.20 5.76 -1.83
CA LEU A 10 -7.46 4.58 -1.01
C LEU A 10 -8.83 4.71 -0.33
N LYS A 11 -9.33 3.61 0.23
CA LYS A 11 -10.54 3.67 1.04
C LYS A 11 -10.30 4.59 2.25
N PRO A 12 -11.26 5.45 2.64
CA PRO A 12 -11.07 6.40 3.74
C PRO A 12 -10.62 5.75 5.05
N TRP A 13 -11.18 4.58 5.38
CA TRP A 13 -10.79 3.84 6.59
C TRP A 13 -9.36 3.30 6.53
N LEU A 14 -8.90 2.80 5.38
CA LEU A 14 -7.52 2.33 5.23
C LEU A 14 -6.54 3.50 5.34
N LEU A 15 -6.87 4.65 4.78
CA LEU A 15 -6.05 5.85 4.92
C LEU A 15 -5.96 6.30 6.39
N ALA A 16 -7.07 6.24 7.14
CA ALA A 16 -7.07 6.53 8.56
C ALA A 16 -6.17 5.55 9.35
N GLU A 17 -6.27 4.24 9.07
CA GLU A 17 -5.42 3.22 9.69
C GLU A 17 -3.93 3.47 9.39
N LEU A 18 -3.59 3.74 8.13
CA LEU A 18 -2.21 4.02 7.72
C LEU A 18 -1.64 5.26 8.42
N ASN A 19 -2.45 6.33 8.53
CA ASN A 19 -2.06 7.53 9.28
C ASN A 19 -1.89 7.24 10.78
N GLN A 20 -2.73 6.41 11.39
CA GLN A 20 -2.60 5.99 12.79
C GLN A 20 -1.34 5.15 13.04
N LEU A 21 -0.94 4.34 12.06
CA LEU A 21 0.32 3.59 12.07
C LEU A 21 1.55 4.47 11.80
N GLY A 22 1.36 5.75 11.47
CA GLY A 22 2.43 6.70 11.20
C GLY A 22 2.94 6.70 9.76
N TYR A 23 2.21 6.09 8.82
CA TYR A 23 2.52 6.15 7.39
C TYR A 23 1.78 7.32 6.76
N GLU A 24 2.51 8.30 6.22
CA GLU A 24 1.92 9.45 5.51
C GLU A 24 2.23 9.41 4.01
N VAL A 25 3.43 8.94 3.67
CA VAL A 25 3.90 8.83 2.29
C VAL A 25 4.16 7.38 1.92
N VAL A 26 4.02 7.10 0.62
CA VAL A 26 4.27 5.77 0.05
C VAL A 26 5.70 5.29 0.37
N GLY A 27 6.67 6.21 0.44
CA GLY A 27 8.06 5.90 0.79
C GLY A 27 8.24 5.29 2.18
N ASP A 28 7.37 5.61 3.14
CA ASP A 28 7.44 5.06 4.49
C ASP A 28 7.24 3.53 4.47
N MET A 29 6.57 3.00 3.46
CA MET A 29 6.27 1.59 3.31
C MET A 29 7.31 0.84 2.46
N GLN A 30 8.33 1.53 1.93
CA GLN A 30 9.31 0.96 1.00
C GLN A 30 10.23 -0.10 1.63
N HIS A 31 10.37 -0.13 2.95
CA HIS A 31 11.18 -1.15 3.64
C HIS A 31 10.35 -2.35 4.09
N LEU A 32 9.02 -2.25 4.06
CA LEU A 32 8.14 -3.29 4.58
C LEU A 32 7.96 -4.43 3.57
N PRO A 33 7.97 -5.70 4.02
CA PRO A 33 7.59 -6.84 3.20
C PRO A 33 6.12 -6.76 2.78
N THR A 34 5.80 -7.24 1.58
CA THR A 34 4.41 -7.29 1.08
C THR A 34 3.47 -8.03 2.05
N ALA A 35 3.94 -9.10 2.68
CA ALA A 35 3.15 -9.88 3.64
C ALA A 35 2.76 -9.08 4.89
N GLU A 36 3.62 -8.18 5.37
CA GLU A 36 3.31 -7.32 6.51
C GLU A 36 2.32 -6.22 6.13
N LEU A 37 2.49 -5.64 4.95
CA LEU A 37 1.55 -4.64 4.43
C LEU A 37 0.14 -5.20 4.26
N LEU A 38 0.02 -6.42 3.73
CA LEU A 38 -1.26 -7.11 3.58
C LEU A 38 -1.91 -7.52 4.91
N ARG A 39 -1.18 -7.47 6.03
CA ARG A 39 -1.74 -7.71 7.38
C ARG A 39 -2.35 -6.45 8.00
N ILE A 40 -2.10 -5.26 7.43
CA ILE A 40 -2.69 -4.02 7.93
C ILE A 40 -4.22 -4.13 7.83
N PRO A 41 -4.97 -3.85 8.91
CA PRO A 41 -6.43 -3.87 8.89
C PRO A 41 -6.97 -3.03 7.73
N GLY A 42 -7.70 -3.69 6.85
CA GLY A 42 -8.28 -3.05 5.69
C GLY A 42 -7.45 -2.93 4.44
N MET A 43 -6.24 -3.47 4.47
CA MET A 43 -5.44 -3.63 3.27
C MET A 43 -6.03 -4.72 2.38
N GLY A 44 -6.79 -4.30 1.36
CA GLY A 44 -7.24 -5.19 0.30
C GLY A 44 -6.18 -5.37 -0.80
N GLY A 45 -6.24 -6.47 -1.54
CA GLY A 45 -5.31 -6.70 -2.67
C GLY A 45 -5.41 -5.65 -3.79
N HIS A 46 -6.56 -4.97 -3.93
CA HIS A 46 -6.68 -3.83 -4.87
C HIS A 46 -5.99 -2.57 -4.35
N ASP A 47 -6.09 -2.30 -3.05
CA ASP A 47 -5.43 -1.16 -2.41
C ASP A 47 -3.90 -1.37 -2.39
N TRP A 48 -3.45 -2.59 -2.09
CA TRP A 48 -2.05 -2.98 -2.22
C TRP A 48 -1.52 -2.75 -3.63
N ARG A 49 -2.26 -3.13 -4.68
CA ARG A 49 -1.82 -2.88 -6.07
C ARG A 49 -1.60 -1.40 -6.38
N LYS A 50 -2.40 -0.49 -5.82
CA LYS A 50 -2.21 0.96 -5.98
C LYS A 50 -0.92 1.42 -5.29
N ILE A 51 -0.70 0.99 -4.06
CA ILE A 51 0.50 1.32 -3.26
C ILE A 51 1.75 0.73 -3.92
N ALA A 52 1.72 -0.54 -4.32
CA ALA A 52 2.82 -1.21 -5.01
C ALA A 52 3.17 -0.51 -6.33
N LYS A 53 2.17 -0.11 -7.13
CA LYS A 53 2.39 0.68 -8.34
C LYS A 53 3.07 2.01 -8.02
N ALA A 54 2.64 2.69 -6.96
CA ALA A 54 3.26 3.94 -6.52
C ALA A 54 4.69 3.72 -6.01
N LEU A 55 4.98 2.57 -5.37
CA LEU A 55 6.32 2.14 -4.94
C LEU A 55 7.22 1.66 -6.10
N GLY A 56 6.69 1.50 -7.32
CA GLY A 56 7.40 0.82 -8.41
C GLY A 56 7.66 -0.67 -8.15
N ARG A 57 6.90 -1.30 -7.25
CA ARG A 57 6.96 -2.73 -6.96
C ARG A 57 5.99 -3.50 -7.84
N GLU A 58 6.34 -4.74 -8.18
CA GLU A 58 5.39 -5.69 -8.71
C GLU A 58 4.56 -6.28 -7.55
N PRO A 59 3.24 -5.99 -7.45
CA PRO A 59 2.44 -6.36 -6.29
C PRO A 59 2.30 -7.88 -6.10
N PHE A 60 2.36 -8.63 -7.22
CA PHE A 60 2.20 -10.07 -7.26
C PHE A 60 3.06 -10.66 -8.39
N PRO A 61 4.38 -10.79 -8.19
CA PRO A 61 5.28 -11.30 -9.23
C PRO A 61 4.96 -12.74 -9.65
N ASP A 62 4.41 -13.54 -8.73
CA ASP A 62 4.11 -14.96 -8.96
C ASP A 62 2.67 -15.25 -9.42
N LEU A 63 1.81 -14.24 -9.54
CA LEU A 63 0.46 -14.44 -10.05
C LEU A 63 0.51 -14.48 -11.58
N LYS A 64 0.48 -15.69 -12.16
CA LYS A 64 0.13 -15.89 -13.58
C LYS A 64 -1.14 -15.09 -13.88
N LYS A 65 -1.04 -14.14 -14.82
CA LYS A 65 -2.22 -13.46 -15.40
C LYS A 65 -3.16 -14.57 -15.89
N ARG A 66 -4.30 -14.71 -15.22
CA ARG A 66 -5.38 -15.61 -15.63
C ARG A 66 -6.09 -15.04 -16.84
#